data_AF-A0A177BV39-F1
#
_entry.id   AF-A0A177BV39-F1
#
_cell.length_a   1.000
_cell.length_b   1.000
_cell.length_c   1.000
_cell.angle_alpha   90.00
_cell.angle_beta   90.00
_cell.angle_gamma   90.00
#
_symmetry.space_group_name_H-M   'P 1'
#
loop_
_entity.id
_entity.type
_entity.pdbx_description
1 polymer ?
#
loop_
_entity_poly.entity_id
_entity_poly.type
_entity_poly.pdbx_seq_one_letter_code
_entity_poly.pdbx_strand_id
1 'polypeptide(L)'
;LSKNMSGPELDVLLKISFNHYIGKAAEYKPCDTPDCDFSYLDPQAQNNIDGDPDSGIDGDARVMTCPECLRQICTGCHAEPRVRISCADNGDEGVRNKLLTEAYWGMANTKACPKCNAPMEKDEDCNHVQYPVCEEHMCWKCMKIVKDSQDCYRHMMEVH
;
A
#
# COMPACT_ATOMS: atom_id res chain seq x y z
N LEU A 1 23.86 -43.18 4.17
CA LEU A 1 23.01 -42.71 3.06
C LEU A 1 23.74 -42.78 1.72
N SER A 2 24.97 -42.24 1.60
CA SER A 2 25.78 -42.24 0.36
C SER A 2 26.17 -43.62 -0.22
N LYS A 3 26.05 -44.71 0.55
CA LYS A 3 26.31 -46.08 0.05
C LYS A 3 25.13 -46.69 -0.72
N ASN A 4 23.93 -46.14 -0.57
CA ASN A 4 22.69 -46.74 -1.09
C ASN A 4 21.89 -45.79 -2.01
N MET A 5 22.46 -44.63 -2.34
CA MET A 5 21.77 -43.55 -3.04
C MET A 5 22.83 -42.67 -3.73
N SER A 6 22.53 -42.21 -4.94
CA SER A 6 23.40 -41.31 -5.70
C SER A 6 23.45 -39.91 -5.08
N GLY A 7 24.47 -39.12 -5.43
CA GLY A 7 24.59 -37.73 -4.99
C GLY A 7 23.33 -36.89 -5.28
N PRO A 8 22.82 -36.87 -6.53
CA PRO A 8 21.62 -36.11 -6.86
C PRO A 8 20.37 -36.54 -6.07
N GLU A 9 20.18 -37.84 -5.84
CA GLU A 9 19.06 -38.35 -5.05
C GLU A 9 19.17 -37.92 -3.57
N LEU A 10 20.39 -37.90 -3.03
CA LEU A 10 20.64 -37.40 -1.68
C LEU A 10 20.34 -35.89 -1.58
N ASP A 11 20.75 -35.09 -2.57
CA ASP A 11 20.48 -33.65 -2.60
C ASP A 11 18.99 -33.34 -2.64
N VAL A 12 18.23 -34.09 -3.46
CA VAL A 12 16.76 -33.99 -3.51
C VAL A 12 16.15 -34.31 -2.14
N LEU A 13 16.59 -35.40 -1.50
CA LEU A 13 16.09 -35.79 -0.18
C LEU A 13 16.40 -34.73 0.88
N LEU A 14 17.61 -34.17 0.87
CA LEU A 14 18.02 -33.11 1.79
C LEU A 14 17.17 -31.86 1.61
N LYS A 15 16.95 -31.42 0.36
CA LYS A 15 16.10 -30.27 0.04
C LYS A 15 14.67 -30.45 0.54
N ILE A 16 14.06 -31.61 0.26
CA ILE A 16 12.70 -31.92 0.73
C ILE A 16 12.64 -31.95 2.26
N SER A 17 13.61 -32.59 2.92
CA SER A 17 13.64 -32.70 4.38
C SER A 17 13.81 -31.34 5.05
N PHE A 18 14.66 -30.49 4.48
CA PHE A 18 14.89 -29.12 4.94
C PHE A 18 13.64 -28.25 4.78
N ASN A 19 13.02 -28.26 3.60
CA ASN A 19 11.78 -27.50 3.35
C ASN A 19 10.64 -27.96 4.25
N HIS A 20 10.54 -29.27 4.55
CA HIS A 20 9.57 -29.80 5.50
C HIS A 20 9.82 -29.34 6.94
N TYR A 21 11.09 -29.26 7.36
CA TYR A 21 11.46 -28.75 8.68
C TYR A 21 11.12 -27.25 8.80
N ILE A 22 11.56 -26.44 7.83
CA ILE A 22 11.28 -25.00 7.80
C ILE A 22 9.79 -24.72 7.75
N GLY A 23 9.03 -25.45 6.92
CA GLY A 23 7.59 -25.27 6.81
C GLY A 23 6.81 -25.55 8.10
N LYS A 24 7.43 -26.19 9.10
CA LYS A 24 6.85 -26.41 10.43
C LYS A 24 7.34 -25.43 11.50
N ALA A 25 8.46 -24.74 11.25
CA ALA A 25 9.06 -23.83 12.20
C ALA A 25 8.42 -22.44 12.05
N ALA A 26 7.71 -21.99 13.10
CA ALA A 26 6.98 -20.72 13.06
C ALA A 26 7.90 -19.50 12.91
N GLU A 27 9.16 -19.61 13.34
CA GLU A 27 10.17 -18.55 13.20
C GLU A 27 10.64 -18.32 11.76
N TYR A 28 10.29 -19.18 10.80
CA TYR A 28 10.67 -19.04 9.40
C TYR A 28 9.46 -18.83 8.49
N LYS A 29 9.63 -17.98 7.48
CA LYS A 29 8.64 -17.72 6.44
C LYS A 29 9.28 -17.93 5.06
N PRO A 30 8.59 -18.62 4.13
CA PRO A 30 9.06 -18.72 2.75
C PRO A 30 8.83 -17.39 2.00
N CYS A 31 9.61 -17.16 0.94
CA CYS A 31 9.24 -16.20 -0.09
C CYS A 31 7.97 -16.67 -0.81
N ASP A 32 7.06 -15.75 -1.13
CA ASP A 32 5.79 -16.03 -1.81
C ASP A 32 5.93 -16.12 -3.34
N THR A 33 7.08 -15.71 -3.89
CA THR A 33 7.37 -15.83 -5.33
C THR A 33 7.42 -17.30 -5.74
N PRO A 34 6.64 -17.72 -6.76
CA PRO A 34 6.73 -19.08 -7.32
C PRO A 34 8.17 -19.43 -7.70
N ASP A 35 8.58 -20.67 -7.42
CA ASP A 35 9.92 -21.22 -7.69
C ASP A 35 11.08 -20.53 -6.95
N CYS A 36 10.80 -19.70 -5.93
CA CYS A 36 11.82 -19.15 -5.04
C CYS A 36 11.97 -20.01 -3.78
N ASP A 37 13.15 -20.61 -3.59
CA ASP A 37 13.46 -21.45 -2.41
C ASP A 37 13.88 -20.62 -1.17
N PHE A 38 13.94 -19.29 -1.27
CA PHE A 38 14.40 -18.44 -0.19
C PHE A 38 13.43 -18.44 1.00
N SER A 39 13.96 -18.58 2.21
CA SER A 39 13.21 -18.45 3.46
C SER A 39 13.92 -17.46 4.40
N TYR A 40 13.15 -16.69 5.17
CA TYR A 40 13.65 -15.67 6.08
C TYR A 40 13.10 -15.86 7.49
N LEU A 41 13.78 -15.26 8.48
CA LEU A 41 13.32 -15.24 9.86
C LEU A 41 12.20 -14.23 10.04
N ASP A 42 11.14 -14.63 10.72
CA ASP A 42 10.03 -13.77 11.09
C ASP A 42 10.45 -12.80 12.22
N PRO A 43 10.55 -11.48 11.96
CA PRO A 43 10.94 -10.52 12.99
C PRO A 43 9.92 -10.40 14.11
N GLN A 44 8.65 -10.75 13.85
CA GLN A 44 7.62 -10.80 14.90
C GLN A 44 7.87 -11.92 15.90
N ALA A 45 8.55 -13.00 15.50
CA ALA A 45 8.98 -14.05 16.42
C ALA A 45 10.10 -13.59 17.38
N GLN A 46 10.69 -12.41 17.15
CA GLN A 46 11.82 -11.87 17.91
C GLN A 46 11.47 -10.64 18.77
N ASN A 47 10.20 -10.23 18.87
CA ASN A 47 9.71 -9.11 19.71
C ASN A 47 10.50 -7.78 19.55
N ASN A 48 11.10 -7.51 18.39
CA ASN A 48 12.02 -6.37 18.17
C ASN A 48 11.50 -5.44 17.06
N ILE A 49 10.35 -4.82 17.28
CA ILE A 49 9.76 -3.85 16.35
C ILE A 49 9.49 -2.54 17.11
N ASP A 50 10.54 -1.75 17.31
CA ASP A 50 10.38 -0.31 17.45
C ASP A 50 10.38 0.25 16.02
N GLY A 51 9.21 0.72 15.56
CA GLY A 51 9.01 1.23 14.21
C GLY A 51 9.75 2.55 13.95
N ASP A 52 10.26 2.73 12.73
CA ASP A 52 10.80 4.00 12.24
C ASP A 52 9.64 4.88 11.72
N PRO A 53 9.33 6.01 12.40
CA PRO A 53 8.17 6.85 12.09
C PRO A 53 8.28 7.62 10.77
N ASP A 54 9.47 7.68 10.12
CA ASP A 54 9.67 8.47 8.88
C ASP A 54 9.56 7.63 7.59
N SER A 55 9.26 6.33 7.71
CA SER A 55 9.18 5.40 6.57
C SER A 55 7.90 5.53 5.72
N GLY A 56 6.91 6.32 6.14
CA GLY A 56 5.64 6.48 5.42
C GLY A 56 4.81 5.19 5.29
N ILE A 57 5.22 4.14 6.03
CA ILE A 57 4.50 2.89 6.24
C ILE A 57 4.00 2.99 7.68
N ASP A 58 2.68 3.07 7.86
CA ASP A 58 2.09 3.11 9.20
C ASP A 58 2.62 1.90 10.00
N GLY A 59 3.03 2.19 11.24
CA GLY A 59 3.94 1.41 12.08
C GLY A 59 3.82 -0.13 12.03
N ASP A 60 4.96 -0.75 12.27
CA ASP A 60 5.21 -2.18 12.59
C ASP A 60 5.75 -3.10 11.49
N ALA A 61 6.06 -2.64 10.28
CA ALA A 61 6.64 -3.52 9.27
C ALA A 61 7.91 -3.02 8.58
N ARG A 62 9.02 -3.75 8.78
CA ARG A 62 10.23 -3.57 7.99
C ARG A 62 10.06 -4.22 6.62
N VAL A 63 10.49 -3.54 5.56
CA VAL A 63 10.56 -4.11 4.21
C VAL A 63 11.94 -4.73 4.02
N MET A 64 11.98 -5.96 3.53
CA MET A 64 13.22 -6.62 3.10
C MET A 64 13.17 -6.96 1.61
N THR A 65 14.33 -7.21 1.02
CA THR A 65 14.45 -7.69 -0.35
C THR A 65 14.95 -9.13 -0.34
N CYS A 66 14.24 -10.03 -1.02
CA CYS A 66 14.71 -11.40 -1.22
C CYS A 66 16.01 -11.38 -2.04
N PRO A 67 17.11 -12.01 -1.58
CA PRO A 67 18.38 -12.02 -2.31
C PRO A 67 18.35 -12.91 -3.57
N GLU A 68 17.43 -13.88 -3.64
CA GLU A 68 17.32 -14.83 -4.76
C GLU A 68 16.48 -14.26 -5.92
N CYS A 69 15.29 -13.73 -5.61
CA CYS A 69 14.35 -13.26 -6.64
C CYS A 69 14.15 -11.73 -6.66
N LEU A 70 14.82 -10.98 -5.79
CA LEU A 70 14.75 -9.51 -5.68
C LEU A 70 13.36 -8.94 -5.34
N ARG A 71 12.40 -9.82 -4.99
CA ARG A 71 11.08 -9.41 -4.50
C ARG A 71 11.21 -8.63 -3.19
N GLN A 72 10.54 -7.49 -3.10
CA GLN A 72 10.34 -6.81 -1.82
C GLN A 72 9.23 -7.51 -1.02
N ILE A 73 9.48 -7.72 0.26
CA ILE A 73 8.61 -8.45 1.18
C ILE A 73 8.43 -7.60 2.43
N CYS A 74 7.17 -7.38 2.80
CA CYS A 74 6.81 -6.79 4.06
C CYS A 74 6.98 -7.84 5.17
N THR A 75 7.88 -7.64 6.13
CA THR A 75 8.12 -8.64 7.19
C THR A 75 7.03 -8.66 8.26
N GLY A 76 6.11 -7.67 8.27
CA GLY A 76 4.98 -7.64 9.21
C GLY A 76 3.73 -8.38 8.72
N CYS A 77 3.44 -8.37 7.41
CA CYS A 77 2.30 -9.09 6.82
C CYS A 77 2.68 -10.20 5.83
N HIS A 78 3.98 -10.38 5.58
CA HIS A 78 4.56 -11.39 4.66
C HIS A 78 4.09 -11.30 3.20
N ALA A 79 3.51 -10.16 2.82
CA ALA A 79 3.05 -9.90 1.46
C ALA A 79 3.93 -8.84 0.79
N GLU A 80 3.63 -8.57 -0.48
CA GLU A 80 4.18 -7.41 -1.18
C GLU A 80 3.91 -6.13 -0.39
N PRO A 81 4.95 -5.34 -0.06
CA PRO A 81 4.75 -4.05 0.57
C PRO A 81 4.07 -3.10 -0.42
N ARG A 82 3.04 -2.39 0.04
CA ARG A 82 2.35 -1.37 -0.74
C ARG A 82 2.57 0.00 -0.09
N VAL A 83 2.87 1.00 -0.92
CA VAL A 83 3.14 2.37 -0.47
C VAL A 83 1.88 2.98 0.15
N ARG A 84 2.01 3.57 1.36
CA ARG A 84 0.91 4.21 2.11
C ARG A 84 -0.27 3.27 2.41
N ILE A 85 -0.03 1.96 2.50
CA ILE A 85 -1.02 0.99 2.94
C ILE A 85 -0.45 0.25 4.13
N SER A 86 -1.19 0.24 5.24
CA SER A 86 -0.82 -0.47 6.45
C SER A 86 -0.83 -1.99 6.21
N CYS A 87 -0.17 -2.76 7.09
CA CYS A 87 -0.26 -4.22 7.03
C CYS A 87 -1.70 -4.74 7.17
N ALA A 88 -2.53 -4.07 7.98
CA ALA A 88 -3.92 -4.44 8.20
C ALA A 88 -4.77 -4.26 6.93
N ASP A 89 -4.45 -3.25 6.13
CA ASP A 89 -5.20 -2.89 4.93
C ASP A 89 -4.60 -3.47 3.63
N ASN A 90 -3.43 -4.14 3.69
CA ASN A 90 -2.67 -4.54 2.50
C ASN A 90 -3.41 -5.55 1.60
N GLY A 91 -4.33 -6.33 2.18
CA GLY A 91 -5.21 -7.26 1.46
C GLY A 91 -6.53 -6.64 0.99
N ASP A 92 -6.81 -5.39 1.36
CA ASP A 92 -8.05 -4.69 0.99
C ASP A 92 -7.87 -3.96 -0.35
N GLU A 93 -8.39 -4.60 -1.40
CA GLU A 93 -8.42 -4.04 -2.75
C GLU A 93 -9.21 -2.73 -2.84
N GLY A 94 -10.20 -2.52 -1.98
CA GLY A 94 -10.97 -1.27 -1.88
C GLY A 94 -10.13 -0.11 -1.37
N VAL A 95 -9.37 -0.32 -0.28
CA VAL A 95 -8.42 0.69 0.24
C VAL A 95 -7.36 1.02 -0.82
N ARG A 96 -6.80 0.00 -1.47
CA ARG A 96 -5.82 0.19 -2.55
C ARG A 96 -6.39 1.01 -3.70
N ASN A 97 -7.58 0.65 -4.19
CA ASN A 97 -8.20 1.35 -5.31
C ASN A 97 -8.54 2.80 -4.97
N LYS A 98 -8.95 3.07 -3.73
CA LYS A 98 -9.20 4.43 -3.25
C LYS A 98 -7.93 5.27 -3.27
N LEU A 99 -6.83 4.77 -2.70
CA LEU A 99 -5.55 5.48 -2.67
C LEU A 99 -4.97 5.72 -4.07
N LEU A 100 -5.06 4.73 -4.96
CA LEU A 100 -4.67 4.89 -6.37
C LEU A 100 -5.51 5.96 -7.07
N THR A 101 -6.81 5.98 -6.80
CA THR A 101 -7.74 6.98 -7.37
C THR A 101 -7.40 8.38 -6.86
N GLU A 102 -7.18 8.55 -5.56
CA GLU A 102 -6.78 9.82 -4.95
C GLU A 102 -5.42 10.31 -5.47
N ALA A 103 -4.44 9.42 -5.61
CA ALA A 103 -3.14 9.75 -6.19
C ALA A 103 -3.26 10.18 -7.65
N TYR A 104 -4.05 9.45 -8.46
CA TYR A 104 -4.33 9.81 -9.84
C TYR A 104 -5.01 11.17 -9.96
N TRP A 105 -6.02 11.43 -9.12
CA TRP A 105 -6.71 12.73 -9.10
C TRP A 105 -5.77 13.87 -8.73
N GLY A 106 -4.88 13.68 -7.74
CA GLY A 106 -3.86 14.67 -7.41
C GLY A 106 -2.95 15.01 -8.59
N MET A 107 -2.56 14.01 -9.39
CA MET A 107 -1.75 14.23 -10.61
C MET A 107 -2.53 14.93 -11.72
N ALA A 108 -3.84 14.68 -11.83
CA ALA A 108 -4.72 15.23 -12.85
C ALA A 108 -5.38 16.57 -12.45
N ASN A 109 -4.89 17.26 -11.41
CA ASN A 109 -5.50 18.48 -10.86
C ASN A 109 -7.01 18.31 -10.61
N THR A 110 -7.37 17.12 -10.12
CA THR A 110 -8.73 16.66 -9.85
C THR A 110 -8.91 16.54 -8.34
N LYS A 111 -10.09 16.89 -7.83
CA LYS A 111 -10.47 16.72 -6.42
C LYS A 111 -11.84 16.06 -6.34
N ALA A 112 -12.08 15.31 -5.25
CA ALA A 112 -13.38 14.71 -4.99
C ALA A 112 -14.39 15.76 -4.50
N CYS A 113 -15.63 15.69 -4.98
CA CYS A 113 -16.72 16.50 -4.43
C CYS A 113 -17.00 16.11 -2.97
N PRO A 114 -16.99 17.05 -2.00
CA PRO A 114 -17.27 16.73 -0.60
C PRO A 114 -18.72 16.26 -0.35
N LYS A 115 -19.66 16.53 -1.27
CA LYS A 115 -21.07 16.09 -1.16
C LYS A 115 -21.32 14.72 -1.77
N CYS A 116 -20.85 14.47 -3.00
CA CYS A 116 -21.18 13.26 -3.75
C CYS A 116 -19.97 12.37 -4.11
N ASN A 117 -18.76 12.77 -3.70
CA ASN A 117 -17.49 12.08 -3.97
C ASN A 117 -17.12 11.90 -5.45
N ALA A 118 -17.86 12.53 -6.35
CA ALA A 118 -17.57 12.48 -7.77
C ALA A 118 -16.32 13.31 -8.10
N PRO A 119 -15.50 12.89 -9.09
CA PRO A 119 -14.30 13.61 -9.48
C PRO A 119 -14.65 14.95 -10.14
N MET A 120 -13.90 15.99 -9.76
CA MET A 120 -14.04 17.34 -10.28
C MET A 120 -12.66 17.83 -10.72
N GLU A 121 -12.54 18.24 -11.97
CA GLU A 121 -11.33 18.86 -12.51
C GLU A 121 -11.36 20.37 -12.26
N LYS A 122 -10.19 20.98 -12.07
CA LYS A 122 -10.10 22.44 -11.98
C LYS A 122 -10.17 23.06 -13.37
N ASP A 123 -11.12 23.95 -13.60
CA ASP A 123 -11.01 24.91 -14.70
C ASP A 123 -9.90 25.93 -14.39
N GLU A 124 -8.98 26.13 -15.35
CA GLU A 124 -7.70 26.81 -15.13
C GLU A 124 -7.84 28.19 -14.47
N ASP A 125 -8.92 28.92 -14.76
CA ASP A 125 -9.07 30.35 -14.44
C ASP A 125 -10.02 30.67 -13.27
N CYS A 126 -10.74 29.70 -12.71
CA CYS A 126 -11.73 29.97 -11.64
C CYS A 126 -11.52 29.07 -10.42
N ASN A 127 -11.67 29.65 -9.22
CA ASN A 127 -11.73 28.89 -7.97
C ASN A 127 -13.18 28.60 -7.51
N HIS A 128 -14.18 29.15 -8.20
CA HIS A 128 -15.56 28.76 -8.02
C HIS A 128 -15.85 27.60 -8.97
N VAL A 129 -16.30 26.47 -8.41
CA VAL A 129 -16.71 25.28 -9.16
C VAL A 129 -18.16 24.98 -8.80
N GLN A 130 -18.98 24.69 -9.81
CA GLN A 130 -20.34 24.15 -9.62
C GLN A 130 -20.38 22.76 -10.24
N TYR A 131 -20.70 21.74 -9.44
CA TYR A 131 -20.67 20.37 -9.95
C TYR A 131 -22.00 19.97 -10.61
N PRO A 132 -22.03 19.49 -11.86
CA PRO A 132 -23.27 19.22 -12.59
C PRO A 132 -24.18 18.17 -11.95
N VAL A 133 -23.62 17.21 -11.21
CA VAL A 133 -24.39 16.07 -10.68
C VAL A 133 -25.12 16.43 -9.38
N CYS A 134 -24.47 17.16 -8.49
CA CYS A 134 -25.01 17.47 -7.16
C CYS A 134 -25.40 18.95 -7.00
N GLU A 135 -25.13 19.74 -8.04
CA GLU A 135 -25.45 21.15 -8.25
C GLU A 135 -24.87 22.12 -7.19
N GLU A 136 -23.99 21.64 -6.32
CA GLU A 136 -23.36 22.46 -5.29
C GLU A 136 -22.29 23.39 -5.85
N HIS A 137 -22.23 24.59 -5.27
CA HIS A 137 -21.16 25.56 -5.49
C HIS A 137 -20.07 25.35 -4.45
N MET A 138 -18.81 25.47 -4.84
CA MET A 138 -17.69 25.30 -3.92
C MET A 138 -16.45 26.10 -4.31
N CYS A 139 -15.63 26.37 -3.29
CA CYS A 139 -14.29 26.93 -3.47
C CYS A 139 -13.27 25.83 -3.72
N TRP A 140 -12.64 25.82 -4.89
CA TRP A 140 -11.59 24.86 -5.25
C TRP A 140 -10.37 24.89 -4.31
N LYS A 141 -10.03 26.06 -3.76
CA LYS A 141 -8.82 26.24 -2.94
C LYS A 141 -8.92 25.45 -1.63
N CYS A 142 -10.08 25.49 -0.95
CA CYS A 142 -10.29 24.85 0.36
C CYS A 142 -11.39 23.77 0.38
N MET A 143 -12.04 23.50 -0.75
CA MET A 143 -13.16 22.57 -0.89
C MET A 143 -14.40 22.91 -0.06
N LYS A 144 -14.56 24.18 0.34
CA LYS A 144 -15.75 24.62 1.09
C LYS A 144 -16.97 24.71 0.18
N ILE A 145 -18.06 24.05 0.56
CA ILE A 145 -19.38 24.20 -0.07
C ILE A 145 -19.97 25.57 0.29
N VAL A 146 -20.47 26.27 -0.72
CA VAL A 146 -21.11 27.58 -0.62
C VAL A 146 -22.46 27.55 -1.33
N LYS A 147 -23.32 28.54 -1.05
CA LYS A 147 -24.69 28.54 -1.56
C LYS A 147 -24.77 28.83 -3.05
N ASP A 148 -23.96 29.78 -3.51
CA ASP A 148 -23.94 30.26 -4.89
C ASP A 148 -22.57 30.82 -5.26
N SER A 149 -22.44 31.28 -6.51
CA SER A 149 -21.19 31.83 -7.05
C SER A 149 -20.75 33.11 -6.32
N GLN A 150 -21.69 34.01 -5.96
CA GLN A 150 -21.37 35.24 -5.23
C GLN A 150 -20.78 34.95 -3.85
N ASP A 151 -21.35 33.99 -3.13
CA ASP A 151 -20.84 33.52 -1.86
C ASP A 151 -19.44 32.91 -1.99
N CYS A 152 -19.15 32.23 -3.10
CA CYS A 152 -17.80 31.73 -3.39
C CYS A 152 -16.78 32.87 -3.55
N TYR A 153 -17.11 33.91 -4.32
CA TYR A 153 -16.21 35.04 -4.52
C TYR A 153 -16.02 35.84 -3.24
N ARG A 154 -17.07 36.04 -2.44
CA ARG A 154 -16.96 36.68 -1.12
C ARG A 154 -16.04 35.87 -0.20
N HIS A 155 -16.23 34.55 -0.14
CA HIS A 155 -15.35 33.67 0.62
C HIS A 155 -13.90 33.75 0.16
N MET A 156 -13.65 33.80 -1.15
CA MET A 156 -12.30 33.98 -1.69
C MET A 156 -11.66 35.29 -1.20
N MET A 157 -12.38 36.41 -1.22
CA MET A 157 -11.82 37.69 -0.75
C MET A 157 -11.58 37.74 0.77
N GLU A 158 -12.42 37.07 1.56
CA GLU A 158 -12.35 37.13 3.02
C GLU A 158 -11.35 36.14 3.63
N VAL A 159 -11.09 35.01 2.95
CA VAL A 159 -10.31 33.89 3.52
C VAL A 159 -9.01 33.61 2.75
N HIS A 160 -8.87 34.04 1.50
CA HIS A 160 -7.84 33.55 0.58
C HIS A 160 -7.08 34.61 -0.20
#